data_AF-A0A2H3AXL5-F1
#
_entry.id   AF-A0A2H3AXL5-F1
#
_cell.length_a   1.000
_cell.length_b   1.000
_cell.length_c   1.000
_cell.angle_alpha   90.00
_cell.angle_beta   90.00
_cell.angle_gamma   90.00
#
_symmetry.space_group_name_H-M   'P 1'
#
loop_
_entity.id
_entity.type
_entity.pdbx_description
1 polymer ?
#
loop_
_entity_poly.entity_id
_entity_poly.type
_entity_poly.pdbx_seq_one_letter_code
_entity_poly.pdbx_strand_id
1 'polypeptide(L)'
;MSPDILTTSQPKPIAQPEVSSRGAALKERASRFAKKFTTRDGWLGDYDYGWLCLPTLPYAKQKRAPPFYALDQDLPLILAISSGFQHSLAMLAGLITPPIIFASALSLDDELSAYMISASLIGCGILSLVQMSRIPLFGGYYLGTGLITVVGTSFATLSTANAIFDAMYSDGTCSSTTAADGTVTRLACPDAYGKVLGTSLICSFLEIFMSFIPARRLKRIFPPIVTGTVIVMIGASLIGDSGIPNWGGGANDCMSRPTSGFFQLCPNITAPRPLPWGSAEFIGLGFLSFATIMLTELFGSPFLKNISIVVGLAVGCIVSGAAGYIDGSSITTAPAITFLWVHTFKIGVYPPAILPMLAVYVSVAMEAIGDITASAEVSRVAVDGLEFDSRIQGGVLSDGIGGFISALFTVTPLSIFAQNNGVIAITRCANRSAGRWCCFFLILFGVLGKISGVFLAIPNPVLGGVTTFLFASVATSGIRVLAYNTFTRRDRFVLAAALSFGFGDLLVPTIFEHLFDGVDNPNKGLQGLFDSITIILSTPFLAAGIMAVVLNLTLPQEFDEHEGEHDDDDDDAELAEVESQKHKSG
;
A
#
# COMPACT_ATOMS: atom_id res chain seq x y z
N MET A 1 -50.99 16.44 9.76
CA MET A 1 -51.03 17.61 8.85
C MET A 1 -49.59 17.90 8.45
N SER A 2 -49.08 17.55 7.28
CA SER A 2 -49.72 17.18 6.01
C SER A 2 -49.01 15.96 5.40
N PRO A 3 -49.75 15.01 4.82
CA PRO A 3 -49.20 14.01 3.90
C PRO A 3 -49.14 14.65 2.50
N ASP A 4 -48.01 14.57 1.80
CA ASP A 4 -47.98 14.48 0.33
C ASP A 4 -46.52 14.48 -0.20
N ILE A 5 -46.37 13.76 -1.32
CA ILE A 5 -45.16 13.55 -2.14
C ILE A 5 -44.30 12.34 -1.71
N LEU A 6 -44.94 11.16 -1.74
CA LEU A 6 -44.30 9.84 -1.86
C LEU A 6 -44.53 9.30 -3.28
N THR A 7 -43.93 9.94 -4.29
CA THR A 7 -43.84 9.37 -5.65
C THR A 7 -42.58 9.86 -6.36
N THR A 8 -41.47 9.18 -6.15
CA THR A 8 -40.49 8.87 -7.21
C THR A 8 -39.84 7.55 -6.84
N SER A 9 -40.27 6.50 -7.52
CA SER A 9 -39.75 5.15 -7.44
C SER A 9 -38.22 5.14 -7.45
N GLN A 10 -37.61 4.47 -6.48
CA GLN A 10 -36.22 4.03 -6.63
C GLN A 10 -36.12 3.22 -7.94
N PRO A 11 -35.08 3.42 -8.76
CA PRO A 11 -34.84 2.52 -9.87
C PRO A 11 -34.67 1.11 -9.30
N LYS A 12 -35.56 0.19 -9.69
CA LYS A 12 -35.43 -1.22 -9.32
C LYS A 12 -34.06 -1.73 -9.77
N PRO A 13 -33.43 -2.66 -9.03
CA PRO A 13 -32.27 -3.39 -9.51
C PRO A 13 -32.57 -3.91 -10.91
N ILE A 14 -31.72 -3.58 -11.89
CA ILE A 14 -31.81 -4.17 -13.22
C ILE A 14 -31.66 -5.68 -13.01
N ALA A 15 -32.68 -6.44 -13.42
CA ALA A 15 -32.65 -7.89 -13.35
C ALA A 15 -31.37 -8.43 -14.00
N GLN A 16 -30.73 -9.41 -13.36
CA GLN A 16 -29.61 -10.12 -13.98
C GLN A 16 -30.09 -10.65 -15.35
N PRO A 17 -29.32 -10.44 -16.43
CA PRO A 17 -29.77 -10.86 -17.75
C PRO A 17 -29.91 -12.38 -17.76
N GLU A 18 -31.11 -12.86 -18.11
CA GLU A 18 -31.34 -14.26 -18.46
C GLU A 18 -30.34 -14.70 -19.53
N VAL A 19 -29.92 -15.96 -19.45
CA VAL A 19 -28.87 -16.58 -20.25
C VAL A 19 -29.21 -16.47 -21.75
N SER A 20 -28.79 -15.37 -22.37
CA SER A 20 -28.87 -15.20 -23.82
C SER A 20 -27.69 -15.91 -24.48
N SER A 21 -27.93 -16.47 -25.67
CA SER A 21 -26.89 -17.14 -26.45
C SER A 21 -25.66 -16.24 -26.60
N ARG A 22 -24.44 -16.81 -26.64
CA ARG A 22 -23.17 -16.06 -26.74
C ARG A 22 -23.19 -14.95 -27.81
N GLY A 23 -23.91 -15.15 -28.92
CA GLY A 23 -24.08 -14.15 -29.97
C GLY A 23 -25.03 -12.99 -29.62
N ALA A 24 -26.11 -13.25 -28.89
CA ALA A 24 -27.03 -12.22 -28.40
C ALA A 24 -26.36 -11.34 -27.33
N ALA A 25 -25.63 -11.94 -26.39
CA ALA A 25 -24.85 -11.22 -25.38
C ALA A 25 -23.77 -10.32 -26.01
N LEU A 26 -23.12 -10.77 -27.08
CA LEU A 26 -22.13 -9.96 -27.82
C LEU A 26 -22.79 -8.78 -28.56
N LYS A 27 -23.92 -9.01 -29.22
CA LYS A 27 -24.67 -7.96 -29.92
C LYS A 27 -25.24 -6.92 -28.96
N GLU A 28 -25.72 -7.36 -27.80
CA GLU A 28 -26.22 -6.49 -26.75
C GLU A 28 -25.09 -5.70 -26.06
N ARG A 29 -23.91 -6.31 -25.84
CA ARG A 29 -22.70 -5.58 -25.41
C ARG A 29 -22.27 -4.55 -26.44
N ALA A 30 -22.23 -4.90 -27.73
CA ALA A 30 -21.87 -3.98 -28.80
C ALA A 30 -22.87 -2.82 -28.93
N SER A 31 -24.16 -3.09 -28.79
CA SER A 31 -25.22 -2.06 -28.77
C SER A 31 -25.11 -1.14 -27.56
N ARG A 32 -24.86 -1.69 -26.35
CA ARG A 32 -24.60 -0.88 -25.15
C ARG A 32 -23.35 -0.02 -25.31
N PHE A 33 -22.27 -0.58 -25.86
CA PHE A 33 -21.04 0.16 -26.11
C PHE A 33 -21.27 1.29 -27.14
N ALA A 34 -21.95 0.99 -28.24
CA ALA A 34 -22.33 1.99 -29.24
C ALA A 34 -23.17 3.10 -28.61
N LYS A 35 -24.21 2.77 -27.84
CA LYS A 35 -25.06 3.75 -27.15
C LYS A 35 -24.26 4.59 -26.15
N LYS A 36 -23.28 4.01 -25.45
CA LYS A 36 -22.42 4.72 -24.49
C LYS A 36 -21.56 5.79 -25.15
N PHE A 37 -21.03 5.52 -26.35
CA PHE A 37 -20.21 6.48 -27.09
C PHE A 37 -21.02 7.45 -27.95
N THR A 38 -22.25 7.10 -28.37
CA THR A 38 -23.06 7.94 -29.28
C THR A 38 -24.08 8.83 -28.57
N THR A 39 -24.47 8.53 -27.33
CA THR A 39 -25.51 9.29 -26.62
C THR A 39 -24.96 10.23 -25.55
N ARG A 40 -25.59 11.40 -25.38
CA ARG A 40 -25.26 12.36 -24.33
C ARG A 40 -25.41 11.75 -22.93
N ASP A 41 -26.41 10.90 -22.74
CA ASP A 41 -26.67 10.19 -21.48
C ASP A 41 -25.59 9.15 -21.16
N GLY A 42 -24.98 8.54 -22.18
CA GLY A 42 -23.83 7.63 -22.01
C GLY A 42 -22.55 8.33 -21.57
N TRP A 43 -22.37 9.60 -21.97
CA TRP A 43 -21.20 10.41 -21.61
C TRP A 43 -21.36 11.12 -20.26
N LEU A 44 -22.44 11.89 -20.09
CA LEU A 44 -22.69 12.74 -18.93
C LEU A 44 -23.57 12.06 -17.89
N GLY A 45 -24.62 11.36 -18.31
CA GLY A 45 -25.65 10.81 -17.44
C GLY A 45 -26.30 11.87 -16.51
N ASP A 46 -27.03 11.40 -15.50
CA ASP A 46 -27.76 12.25 -14.55
C ASP A 46 -27.00 12.50 -13.23
N TYR A 47 -25.66 12.52 -13.28
CA TYR A 47 -24.84 12.72 -12.09
C TYR A 47 -24.71 14.19 -11.70
N ASP A 48 -24.78 14.51 -10.41
CA ASP A 48 -24.53 15.86 -9.89
C ASP A 48 -23.01 16.14 -9.81
N TYR A 49 -22.42 16.51 -10.96
CA TYR A 49 -21.02 16.94 -11.03
C TYR A 49 -20.74 18.19 -10.17
N GLY A 50 -21.76 19.00 -9.88
CA GLY A 50 -21.63 20.14 -8.99
C GLY A 50 -21.32 19.69 -7.56
N TRP A 51 -21.96 18.64 -7.06
CA TRP A 51 -21.65 18.07 -5.75
C TRP A 51 -20.19 17.58 -5.65
N LEU A 52 -19.68 16.95 -6.71
CA LEU A 52 -18.32 16.41 -6.73
C LEU A 52 -17.26 17.52 -6.63
N CYS A 53 -17.50 18.67 -7.27
CA CYS A 53 -16.51 19.75 -7.40
C CYS A 53 -16.71 20.92 -6.43
N LEU A 54 -17.89 21.09 -5.81
CA LEU A 54 -18.17 22.21 -4.90
C LEU A 54 -17.60 21.97 -3.49
N PRO A 55 -16.97 22.97 -2.86
CA PRO A 55 -16.39 22.85 -1.52
C PRO A 55 -17.48 22.67 -0.45
N THR A 56 -17.18 21.88 0.58
CA THR A 56 -18.06 21.74 1.75
C THR A 56 -17.76 22.85 2.75
N LEU A 57 -18.62 23.88 2.82
CA LEU A 57 -18.51 24.91 3.85
C LEU A 57 -19.12 24.42 5.17
N PRO A 58 -18.46 24.61 6.33
CA PRO A 58 -18.90 24.06 7.62
C PRO A 58 -20.29 24.51 8.08
N TYR A 59 -20.80 25.63 7.55
CA TYR A 59 -22.11 26.20 7.89
C TYR A 59 -23.15 26.11 6.76
N ALA A 60 -22.83 25.44 5.63
CA ALA A 60 -23.77 25.28 4.53
C ALA A 60 -24.69 24.07 4.75
N LYS A 61 -25.96 24.16 4.31
CA LYS A 61 -26.89 23.03 4.33
C LYS A 61 -26.27 21.85 3.55
N GLN A 62 -26.15 20.70 4.21
CA GLN A 62 -25.61 19.49 3.60
C GLN A 62 -26.44 19.12 2.36
N LYS A 63 -25.80 19.17 1.18
CA LYS A 63 -26.39 18.65 -0.05
C LYS A 63 -26.54 17.14 0.07
N ARG A 64 -27.62 16.60 -0.52
CA ARG A 64 -27.93 15.17 -0.53
C ARG A 64 -26.73 14.39 -1.09
N ALA A 65 -26.26 13.40 -0.34
CA ALA A 65 -25.13 12.58 -0.78
C ALA A 65 -25.49 11.80 -2.07
N PRO A 66 -24.52 11.56 -2.97
CA PRO A 66 -24.77 10.91 -4.25
C PRO A 66 -25.26 9.47 -4.05
N PRO A 67 -25.93 8.91 -5.08
CA PRO A 67 -26.29 7.49 -5.09
C PRO A 67 -25.03 6.63 -5.00
N PHE A 68 -25.16 5.47 -4.36
CA PHE A 68 -24.08 4.50 -4.31
C PHE A 68 -24.00 3.73 -5.63
N TYR A 69 -22.81 3.69 -6.25
CA TYR A 69 -22.56 2.94 -7.47
C TYR A 69 -21.94 1.58 -7.15
N ALA A 70 -22.66 0.52 -7.46
CA ALA A 70 -22.23 -0.86 -7.23
C ALA A 70 -21.13 -1.31 -8.23
N LEU A 71 -20.50 -2.46 -7.92
CA LEU A 71 -19.36 -3.03 -8.65
C LEU A 71 -19.55 -3.09 -10.18
N ASP A 72 -20.70 -3.59 -10.63
CA ASP A 72 -21.00 -3.89 -12.04
C ASP A 72 -22.11 -2.99 -12.62
N GLN A 73 -22.43 -1.88 -11.95
CA GLN A 73 -23.40 -0.91 -12.45
C GLN A 73 -22.85 -0.15 -13.68
N ASP A 74 -23.70 0.20 -14.64
CA ASP A 74 -23.27 1.05 -15.75
C ASP A 74 -23.03 2.49 -15.28
N LEU A 75 -21.79 2.96 -15.40
CA LEU A 75 -21.41 4.36 -15.15
C LEU A 75 -21.34 5.17 -16.45
N PRO A 76 -21.75 6.45 -16.42
CA PRO A 76 -21.42 7.42 -17.46
C PRO A 76 -19.91 7.49 -17.69
N LEU A 77 -19.49 7.68 -18.93
CA LEU A 77 -18.07 7.62 -19.30
C LEU A 77 -17.24 8.69 -18.58
N ILE A 78 -17.73 9.93 -18.51
CA ILE A 78 -17.02 11.03 -17.86
C ILE A 78 -16.87 10.75 -16.37
N LEU A 79 -17.92 10.25 -15.71
CA LEU A 79 -17.86 9.88 -14.30
C LEU A 79 -16.85 8.75 -14.05
N ALA A 80 -16.83 7.73 -14.91
CA ALA A 80 -15.86 6.63 -14.79
C ALA A 80 -14.42 7.12 -14.99
N ILE A 81 -14.18 8.00 -15.96
CA ILE A 81 -12.86 8.60 -16.23
C ILE A 81 -12.44 9.50 -15.06
N SER A 82 -13.30 10.41 -14.61
CA SER A 82 -12.97 11.35 -13.53
C SER A 82 -12.77 10.64 -12.19
N SER A 83 -13.59 9.63 -11.88
CA SER A 83 -13.41 8.81 -10.68
C SER A 83 -12.13 7.98 -10.77
N GLY A 84 -11.83 7.40 -11.95
CA GLY A 84 -10.58 6.68 -12.16
C GLY A 84 -9.35 7.56 -12.01
N PHE A 85 -9.39 8.79 -12.55
CA PHE A 85 -8.35 9.79 -12.36
C PHE A 85 -8.19 10.21 -10.89
N GLN A 86 -9.31 10.34 -10.18
CA GLN A 86 -9.29 10.63 -8.74
C GLN A 86 -8.64 9.50 -7.94
N HIS A 87 -9.00 8.25 -8.22
CA HIS A 87 -8.34 7.09 -7.62
C HIS A 87 -6.84 7.08 -7.90
N SER A 88 -6.43 7.31 -9.16
CA SER A 88 -5.00 7.29 -9.51
C SER A 88 -4.23 8.38 -8.77
N LEU A 89 -4.77 9.60 -8.67
CA LEU A 89 -4.18 10.68 -7.88
C LEU A 89 -4.15 10.36 -6.38
N ALA A 90 -5.21 9.79 -5.81
CA ALA A 90 -5.27 9.48 -4.38
C ALA A 90 -4.14 8.53 -3.93
N MET A 91 -3.78 7.56 -4.77
CA MET A 91 -2.75 6.57 -4.47
C MET A 91 -1.37 6.96 -4.96
N LEU A 92 -1.28 7.94 -5.87
CA LEU A 92 -0.05 8.36 -6.54
C LEU A 92 1.11 8.57 -5.56
N ALA A 93 0.87 9.32 -4.47
CA ALA A 93 1.90 9.60 -3.47
C ALA A 93 2.48 8.31 -2.85
N GLY A 94 1.63 7.35 -2.50
CA GLY A 94 2.10 6.08 -1.94
C GLY A 94 2.77 5.16 -2.96
N LEU A 95 2.47 5.29 -4.26
CA LEU A 95 3.11 4.52 -5.33
C LEU A 95 4.50 5.05 -5.72
N ILE A 96 4.70 6.37 -5.65
CA ILE A 96 5.99 7.00 -5.98
C ILE A 96 6.95 7.05 -4.79
N THR A 97 6.45 7.00 -3.55
CA THR A 97 7.27 7.16 -2.36
C THR A 97 8.30 6.02 -2.18
N PRO A 98 7.93 4.72 -2.26
CA PRO A 98 8.89 3.63 -2.11
C PRO A 98 10.08 3.67 -3.09
N PRO A 99 9.89 3.83 -4.42
CA PRO A 99 11.05 3.90 -5.32
C PRO A 99 11.95 5.11 -5.04
N ILE A 100 11.39 6.26 -4.62
CA ILE A 100 12.20 7.43 -4.19
C ILE A 100 13.04 7.10 -2.96
N ILE A 101 12.44 6.45 -1.95
CA ILE A 101 13.16 6.10 -0.72
C ILE A 101 14.25 5.06 -1.00
N PHE A 102 13.98 4.03 -1.80
CA PHE A 102 14.99 3.03 -2.16
C PHE A 102 16.15 3.65 -2.95
N ALA A 103 15.85 4.52 -3.91
CA ALA A 103 16.88 5.24 -4.64
C ALA A 103 17.75 6.09 -3.70
N SER A 104 17.13 6.82 -2.77
CA SER A 104 17.86 7.61 -1.78
C SER A 104 18.70 6.75 -0.83
N ALA A 105 18.17 5.62 -0.34
CA ALA A 105 18.87 4.73 0.59
C ALA A 105 20.08 4.04 -0.05
N LEU A 106 20.01 3.81 -1.37
CA LEU A 106 21.07 3.19 -2.16
C LEU A 106 21.94 4.21 -2.92
N SER A 107 21.74 5.51 -2.71
CA SER A 107 22.46 6.59 -3.38
C SER A 107 22.47 6.44 -4.92
N LEU A 108 21.32 6.07 -5.50
CA LEU A 108 21.15 5.93 -6.95
C LEU A 108 21.05 7.30 -7.62
N ASP A 109 21.40 7.36 -8.90
CA ASP A 109 21.35 8.57 -9.71
C ASP A 109 19.91 8.92 -10.14
N ASP A 110 19.71 10.18 -10.55
CA ASP A 110 18.39 10.70 -10.92
C ASP A 110 17.76 9.93 -12.09
N GLU A 111 18.57 9.46 -13.05
CA GLU A 111 18.08 8.71 -14.21
C GLU A 111 17.44 7.38 -13.77
N LEU A 112 18.16 6.61 -12.95
CA LEU A 112 17.68 5.33 -12.44
C LEU A 112 16.50 5.52 -11.48
N SER A 113 16.54 6.57 -10.66
CA SER A 113 15.45 6.95 -9.75
C SER A 113 14.17 7.28 -10.52
N ALA A 114 14.27 8.03 -11.62
CA ALA A 114 13.13 8.39 -12.46
C ALA A 114 12.54 7.15 -13.13
N TYR A 115 13.42 6.26 -13.59
CA TYR A 115 13.01 4.98 -14.13
C TYR A 115 12.27 4.13 -13.09
N MET A 116 12.75 4.03 -11.85
CA MET A 116 12.10 3.24 -10.80
C MET A 116 10.69 3.76 -10.49
N ILE A 117 10.48 5.08 -10.48
CA ILE A 117 9.15 5.69 -10.33
C ILE A 117 8.24 5.27 -11.49
N SER A 118 8.73 5.40 -12.73
CA SER A 118 7.97 5.01 -13.92
C SER A 118 7.64 3.51 -13.93
N ALA A 119 8.61 2.66 -13.61
CA ALA A 119 8.42 1.21 -13.54
C ALA A 119 7.41 0.82 -12.47
N SER A 120 7.47 1.47 -11.29
CA SER A 120 6.48 1.30 -10.22
C SER A 120 5.08 1.64 -10.71
N LEU A 121 4.87 2.80 -11.33
CA LEU A 121 3.55 3.23 -11.83
C LEU A 121 2.99 2.29 -12.92
N ILE A 122 3.82 1.88 -13.88
CA ILE A 122 3.41 0.94 -14.94
C ILE A 122 3.09 -0.43 -14.34
N GLY A 123 3.98 -0.98 -13.51
CA GLY A 123 3.84 -2.29 -12.89
C GLY A 123 2.61 -2.38 -11.99
N CYS A 124 2.43 -1.38 -11.11
CA CYS A 124 1.26 -1.27 -10.24
C CYS A 124 -0.04 -1.15 -11.06
N GLY A 125 -0.05 -0.37 -12.13
CA GLY A 125 -1.22 -0.25 -13.00
C GLY A 125 -1.59 -1.57 -13.70
N ILE A 126 -0.61 -2.31 -14.21
CA ILE A 126 -0.84 -3.62 -14.86
C ILE A 126 -1.33 -4.64 -13.84
N LEU A 127 -0.65 -4.77 -12.69
CA LEU A 127 -0.99 -5.77 -11.68
C LEU A 127 -2.30 -5.45 -10.96
N SER A 128 -2.67 -4.17 -10.87
CA SER A 128 -3.99 -3.75 -10.40
C SER A 128 -5.12 -4.24 -11.33
N LEU A 129 -4.91 -4.23 -12.65
CA LEU A 129 -5.89 -4.81 -13.58
C LEU A 129 -6.08 -6.30 -13.34
N VAL A 130 -5.00 -7.03 -13.08
CA VAL A 130 -5.04 -8.46 -12.75
C VAL A 130 -5.80 -8.67 -11.44
N GLN A 131 -5.46 -7.93 -10.39
CA GLN A 131 -6.12 -7.98 -9.08
C GLN A 131 -7.63 -7.74 -9.18
N MET A 132 -8.09 -6.82 -10.05
CA MET A 132 -9.52 -6.52 -10.23
C MET A 132 -10.27 -7.50 -11.15
N SER A 133 -9.57 -8.36 -11.90
CA SER A 133 -10.15 -9.10 -13.02
C SER A 133 -10.93 -10.37 -12.66
N ARG A 134 -10.72 -10.94 -11.45
CA ARG A 134 -11.35 -12.19 -10.95
C ARG A 134 -11.39 -13.30 -12.01
N ILE A 135 -10.24 -13.62 -12.59
CA ILE A 135 -10.10 -14.62 -13.65
C ILE A 135 -10.29 -16.02 -13.04
N PRO A 136 -11.22 -16.86 -13.54
CA PRO A 136 -11.38 -18.21 -13.03
C PRO A 136 -10.16 -19.07 -13.36
N LEU A 137 -9.65 -19.80 -12.37
CA LEU A 137 -8.60 -20.79 -12.48
C LEU A 137 -9.16 -22.22 -12.36
N PHE A 138 -8.30 -23.20 -12.56
CA PHE A 138 -8.66 -24.61 -12.36
C PHE A 138 -8.94 -24.90 -10.87
N GLY A 139 -9.85 -25.82 -10.61
CA GLY A 139 -10.15 -26.27 -9.23
C GLY A 139 -11.03 -25.33 -8.41
N GLY A 140 -11.76 -24.39 -9.04
CA GLY A 140 -12.66 -23.47 -8.34
C GLY A 140 -11.98 -22.24 -7.72
N TYR A 141 -10.67 -22.08 -7.93
CA TYR A 141 -9.91 -20.90 -7.53
C TYR A 141 -10.10 -19.75 -8.52
N TYR A 142 -9.82 -18.53 -8.07
CA TYR A 142 -9.84 -17.33 -8.89
C TYR A 142 -8.51 -16.60 -8.77
N LEU A 143 -8.13 -15.83 -9.79
CA LEU A 143 -7.05 -14.87 -9.74
C LEU A 143 -7.64 -13.46 -9.65
N GLY A 144 -7.36 -12.79 -8.54
CA GLY A 144 -7.90 -11.47 -8.23
C GLY A 144 -9.21 -11.51 -7.44
N THR A 145 -9.58 -10.34 -6.92
CA THR A 145 -10.64 -10.13 -5.93
C THR A 145 -12.00 -9.83 -6.57
N GLY A 146 -11.99 -9.27 -7.78
CA GLY A 146 -13.19 -8.70 -8.39
C GLY A 146 -13.77 -7.54 -7.59
N LEU A 147 -12.95 -6.81 -6.83
CA LEU A 147 -13.28 -5.54 -6.19
C LEU A 147 -12.38 -4.45 -6.77
N ILE A 148 -12.58 -3.17 -6.42
CA ILE A 148 -11.57 -2.14 -6.73
C ILE A 148 -10.44 -2.32 -5.73
N THR A 149 -9.49 -3.19 -6.05
CA THR A 149 -8.27 -3.43 -5.26
C THR A 149 -7.09 -3.03 -6.10
N VAL A 150 -6.60 -1.83 -5.85
CA VAL A 150 -5.40 -1.31 -6.51
C VAL A 150 -4.21 -1.80 -5.72
N VAL A 151 -3.15 -2.20 -6.41
CA VAL A 151 -1.91 -2.66 -5.78
C VAL A 151 -0.83 -1.61 -5.89
N GLY A 152 0.06 -1.61 -4.91
CA GLY A 152 1.21 -0.71 -4.81
C GLY A 152 2.33 -1.37 -4.03
N THR A 153 3.54 -0.80 -4.06
CA THR A 153 4.67 -1.37 -3.31
C THR A 153 4.34 -1.38 -1.82
N SER A 154 4.40 -2.57 -1.18
CA SER A 154 4.06 -2.69 0.23
C SER A 154 5.06 -1.93 1.10
N PHE A 155 4.53 -1.22 2.08
CA PHE A 155 5.30 -0.49 3.08
C PHE A 155 6.05 -1.41 4.05
N ALA A 156 5.60 -2.67 4.23
CA ALA A 156 6.36 -3.69 4.95
C ALA A 156 7.70 -3.99 4.27
N THR A 157 7.69 -4.06 2.93
CA THR A 157 8.91 -4.22 2.13
C THR A 157 9.84 -3.03 2.30
N LEU A 158 9.31 -1.81 2.37
CA LEU A 158 10.12 -0.60 2.51
C LEU A 158 11.00 -0.63 3.77
N SER A 159 10.40 -0.93 4.92
CA SER A 159 11.11 -1.02 6.20
C SER A 159 12.12 -2.18 6.19
N THR A 160 11.72 -3.36 5.71
CA THR A 160 12.61 -4.54 5.69
C THR A 160 13.76 -4.38 4.70
N ALA A 161 13.52 -3.80 3.53
CA ALA A 161 14.55 -3.59 2.51
C ALA A 161 15.59 -2.57 2.98
N ASN A 162 15.20 -1.52 3.72
CA ASN A 162 16.17 -0.61 4.34
C ASN A 162 17.09 -1.34 5.33
N ALA A 163 16.53 -2.18 6.21
CA ALA A 163 17.34 -3.01 7.12
C ALA A 163 18.27 -3.97 6.36
N ILE A 164 17.80 -4.55 5.24
CA ILE A 164 18.64 -5.37 4.35
C ILE A 164 19.76 -4.54 3.72
N PHE A 165 19.49 -3.32 3.27
CA PHE A 165 20.51 -2.43 2.71
C PHE A 165 21.55 -2.07 3.76
N ASP A 166 21.13 -1.75 4.99
CA ASP A 166 22.01 -1.45 6.11
C ASP A 166 22.94 -2.63 6.41
N ALA A 167 22.39 -3.85 6.43
CA ALA A 167 23.18 -5.07 6.58
C ALA A 167 24.19 -5.26 5.42
N MET A 168 23.80 -4.98 4.17
CA MET A 168 24.70 -5.05 3.00
C MET A 168 25.81 -3.98 3.01
N TYR A 169 25.58 -2.82 3.61
CA TYR A 169 26.65 -1.84 3.83
C TYR A 169 27.57 -2.26 4.99
N SER A 170 27.02 -2.87 6.03
CA SER A 170 27.78 -3.37 7.18
C SER A 170 28.67 -4.57 6.83
N ASP A 171 28.16 -5.53 6.05
CA ASP A 171 28.90 -6.73 5.64
C ASP A 171 29.92 -6.50 4.50
N GLY A 172 29.97 -5.27 3.96
CA GLY A 172 30.86 -4.85 2.88
C GLY A 172 30.41 -5.26 1.47
N THR A 173 29.21 -5.81 1.31
CA THR A 173 28.59 -6.08 0.00
C THR A 173 28.43 -4.79 -0.82
N CYS A 174 28.02 -3.71 -0.17
CA CYS A 174 27.98 -2.37 -0.73
C CYS A 174 29.13 -1.53 -0.18
N SER A 175 29.72 -0.69 -1.04
CA SER A 175 30.83 0.16 -0.65
C SER A 175 30.33 1.44 0.04
N SER A 176 31.06 1.86 1.07
CA SER A 176 30.91 3.16 1.72
C SER A 176 32.25 3.88 1.75
N THR A 177 32.23 5.20 1.78
CA THR A 177 33.44 6.04 1.95
C THR A 177 33.41 6.69 3.31
N THR A 178 34.50 6.56 4.06
CA THR A 178 34.66 7.24 5.35
C THR A 178 35.45 8.53 5.16
N ALA A 179 34.85 9.67 5.48
CA ALA A 179 35.55 10.94 5.45
C ALA A 179 36.48 11.09 6.67
N ALA A 180 37.36 12.09 6.62
CA ALA A 180 38.39 12.33 7.65
C ALA A 180 37.81 12.68 9.05
N ASP A 181 36.54 13.09 9.11
CA ASP A 181 35.79 13.37 10.33
C ASP A 181 35.08 12.14 10.92
N GLY A 182 35.26 10.95 10.31
CA GLY A 182 34.63 9.71 10.73
C GLY A 182 33.21 9.50 10.19
N THR A 183 32.70 10.42 9.38
CA THR A 183 31.38 10.25 8.73
C THR A 183 31.47 9.17 7.64
N VAL A 184 30.58 8.18 7.71
CA VAL A 184 30.48 7.10 6.73
C VAL A 184 29.39 7.48 5.74
N THR A 185 29.77 7.69 4.47
CA THR A 185 28.83 7.98 3.40
C THR A 185 28.64 6.77 2.50
N ARG A 186 27.37 6.47 2.18
CA ARG A 186 27.02 5.34 1.31
C ARG A 186 27.29 5.69 -0.15
N LEU A 187 27.92 4.77 -0.89
CA LEU A 187 28.08 4.90 -2.35
C LEU A 187 26.93 4.21 -3.08
N ALA A 188 26.72 4.59 -4.34
CA ALA A 188 25.70 3.98 -5.20
C ALA A 188 25.83 2.45 -5.26
N CYS A 189 24.78 1.73 -4.88
CA CYS A 189 24.77 0.25 -4.85
C CYS A 189 23.53 -0.35 -5.56
N PRO A 190 23.44 -0.28 -6.91
CA PRO A 190 22.29 -0.83 -7.66
C PRO A 190 22.17 -2.36 -7.54
N ASP A 191 23.28 -3.06 -7.33
CA ASP A 191 23.30 -4.51 -7.14
C ASP A 191 22.55 -4.95 -5.86
N ALA A 192 22.47 -4.10 -4.83
CA ALA A 192 21.67 -4.38 -3.64
C ALA A 192 20.17 -4.42 -3.94
N TYR A 193 19.68 -3.48 -4.75
CA TYR A 193 18.29 -3.49 -5.21
C TYR A 193 18.00 -4.77 -6.01
N GLY A 194 18.88 -5.13 -6.95
CA GLY A 194 18.78 -6.38 -7.71
C GLY A 194 18.79 -7.64 -6.84
N LYS A 195 19.53 -7.63 -5.71
CA LYS A 195 19.52 -8.70 -4.71
C LYS A 195 18.22 -8.78 -3.92
N VAL A 196 17.62 -7.64 -3.56
CA VAL A 196 16.29 -7.62 -2.92
C VAL A 196 15.23 -8.15 -3.87
N LEU A 197 15.24 -7.73 -5.15
CA LEU A 197 14.32 -8.23 -6.16
C LEU A 197 14.45 -9.75 -6.39
N GLY A 198 15.68 -10.27 -6.49
CA GLY A 198 15.88 -11.71 -6.69
C GLY A 198 15.54 -12.54 -5.46
N THR A 199 15.78 -12.02 -4.26
CA THR A 199 15.34 -12.67 -3.02
C THR A 199 13.81 -12.66 -2.90
N SER A 200 13.16 -11.55 -3.28
CA SER A 200 11.71 -11.44 -3.26
C SER A 200 11.03 -12.37 -4.26
N LEU A 201 11.60 -12.57 -5.46
CA LEU A 201 11.12 -13.55 -6.44
C LEU A 201 10.98 -14.94 -5.82
N ILE A 202 11.98 -15.40 -5.09
CA ILE A 202 11.96 -16.73 -4.45
C ILE A 202 10.96 -16.75 -3.29
N CYS A 203 10.92 -15.69 -2.48
CA CYS A 203 10.03 -15.65 -1.32
C CYS A 203 8.55 -15.52 -1.71
N SER A 204 8.24 -14.97 -2.89
CA SER A 204 6.86 -14.86 -3.40
C SER A 204 6.13 -16.19 -3.50
N PHE A 205 6.86 -17.29 -3.71
CA PHE A 205 6.28 -18.64 -3.73
C PHE A 205 5.59 -18.98 -2.40
N LEU A 206 6.08 -18.47 -1.26
CA LEU A 206 5.44 -18.70 0.04
C LEU A 206 4.01 -18.15 0.03
N GLU A 207 3.82 -16.90 -0.39
CA GLU A 207 2.50 -16.29 -0.45
C GLU A 207 1.59 -16.99 -1.47
N ILE A 208 2.13 -17.35 -2.64
CA ILE A 208 1.40 -18.13 -3.65
C ILE A 208 0.89 -19.44 -3.04
N PHE A 209 1.74 -20.18 -2.32
CA PHE A 209 1.31 -21.43 -1.69
C PHE A 209 0.35 -21.21 -0.52
N MET A 210 0.53 -20.13 0.26
CA MET A 210 -0.39 -19.75 1.32
C MET A 210 -1.79 -19.44 0.80
N SER A 211 -1.92 -18.89 -0.41
CA SER A 211 -3.22 -18.57 -1.01
C SER A 211 -4.14 -19.79 -1.23
N PHE A 212 -3.57 -20.99 -1.33
CA PHE A 212 -4.33 -22.25 -1.47
C PHE A 212 -4.82 -22.81 -0.13
N ILE A 213 -4.34 -22.26 0.99
CA ILE A 213 -4.84 -22.59 2.34
C ILE A 213 -6.25 -21.99 2.50
N PRO A 214 -7.20 -22.70 3.15
CA PRO A 214 -8.51 -22.14 3.45
C PRO A 214 -8.41 -20.80 4.19
N ALA A 215 -9.15 -19.78 3.71
CA ALA A 215 -9.12 -18.43 4.27
C ALA A 215 -9.42 -18.42 5.78
N ARG A 216 -10.34 -19.29 6.25
CA ARG A 216 -10.65 -19.48 7.68
C ARG A 216 -9.43 -19.87 8.52
N ARG A 217 -8.55 -20.74 8.00
CA ARG A 217 -7.32 -21.12 8.71
C ARG A 217 -6.31 -19.97 8.76
N LEU A 218 -6.18 -19.23 7.66
CA LEU A 218 -5.33 -18.03 7.64
C LEU A 218 -5.81 -16.97 8.64
N LYS A 219 -7.13 -16.70 8.69
CA LYS A 219 -7.75 -15.79 9.67
C LYS A 219 -7.56 -16.28 11.12
N ARG A 220 -7.50 -17.60 11.35
CA ARG A 220 -7.23 -18.17 12.68
C ARG A 220 -5.77 -17.97 13.12
N ILE A 221 -4.82 -18.09 12.20
CA ILE A 221 -3.39 -17.86 12.48
C ILE A 221 -3.10 -16.36 12.61
N PHE A 222 -3.74 -15.55 11.77
CA PHE A 222 -3.55 -14.11 11.67
C PHE A 222 -4.86 -13.36 11.93
N PRO A 223 -5.39 -13.41 13.16
CA PRO A 223 -6.60 -12.67 13.52
C PRO A 223 -6.35 -11.15 13.52
N PRO A 224 -7.42 -10.32 13.59
CA PRO A 224 -7.32 -8.85 13.58
C PRO A 224 -6.35 -8.27 14.62
N ILE A 225 -6.18 -8.93 15.78
CA ILE A 225 -5.21 -8.52 16.80
C ILE A 225 -3.76 -8.60 16.29
N VAL A 226 -3.42 -9.60 15.48
CA VAL A 226 -2.08 -9.74 14.89
C VAL A 226 -1.92 -8.80 13.71
N THR A 227 -2.88 -8.82 12.77
CA THR A 227 -2.82 -8.01 11.54
C THR A 227 -2.80 -6.52 11.86
N GLY A 228 -3.66 -6.06 12.76
CA GLY A 228 -3.70 -4.67 13.21
C GLY A 228 -2.41 -4.24 13.92
N THR A 229 -1.81 -5.10 14.75
CA THR A 229 -0.53 -4.80 15.42
C THR A 229 0.59 -4.56 14.40
N VAL A 230 0.69 -5.44 13.41
CA VAL A 230 1.69 -5.34 12.33
C VAL A 230 1.51 -4.05 11.53
N ILE A 231 0.28 -3.74 11.09
CA ILE A 231 -0.01 -2.53 10.29
C ILE A 231 0.30 -1.24 11.09
N VAL A 232 -0.04 -1.21 12.37
CA VAL A 232 0.31 -0.07 13.25
C VAL A 232 1.82 0.13 13.29
N MET A 233 2.59 -0.95 13.46
CA MET A 233 4.04 -0.86 13.56
C MET A 233 4.71 -0.49 12.24
N ILE A 234 4.19 -0.96 11.09
CA ILE A 234 4.67 -0.52 9.76
C ILE A 234 4.50 1.00 9.60
N GLY A 235 3.32 1.52 9.94
CA GLY A 235 3.08 2.97 9.87
C GLY A 235 3.97 3.75 10.84
N ALA A 236 4.14 3.26 12.07
CA ALA A 236 4.96 3.91 13.09
C ALA A 236 6.46 3.95 12.72
N SER A 237 7.02 2.87 12.19
CA SER A 237 8.43 2.85 11.77
C SER A 237 8.69 3.82 10.61
N LEU A 238 7.83 3.83 9.59
CA LEU A 238 8.03 4.69 8.43
C LEU A 238 7.89 6.20 8.72
N ILE A 239 7.11 6.58 9.75
CA ILE A 239 7.10 7.97 10.25
C ILE A 239 8.51 8.34 10.75
N GLY A 240 9.14 7.47 11.53
CA GLY A 240 10.45 7.70 12.14
C GLY A 240 11.61 7.60 11.15
N ASP A 241 11.57 6.63 10.24
CA ASP A 241 12.69 6.32 9.34
C ASP A 241 12.72 7.20 8.08
N SER A 242 11.57 7.71 7.66
CA SER A 242 11.46 8.44 6.39
C SER A 242 10.62 9.72 6.47
N GLY A 243 9.43 9.68 7.06
CA GLY A 243 8.53 10.83 7.10
C GLY A 243 9.15 12.06 7.74
N ILE A 244 9.49 11.96 9.03
CA ILE A 244 10.07 13.06 9.81
C ILE A 244 11.50 13.42 9.34
N PRO A 245 12.40 12.46 9.04
CA PRO A 245 13.73 12.78 8.51
C PRO A 245 13.68 13.58 7.20
N ASN A 246 12.81 13.20 6.26
CA ASN A 246 12.64 13.95 5.02
C ASN A 246 12.05 15.34 5.26
N TRP A 247 11.13 15.48 6.21
CA TRP A 247 10.61 16.80 6.63
C TRP A 247 11.75 17.69 7.15
N GLY A 248 12.70 17.11 7.88
CA GLY A 248 13.92 17.79 8.32
C GLY A 248 14.86 18.20 7.19
N GLY A 249 14.74 17.68 5.96
CA GLY A 249 15.62 18.02 4.84
C GLY A 249 16.19 16.81 4.10
N GLY A 250 16.06 15.60 4.67
CA GLY A 250 16.51 14.36 4.05
C GLY A 250 16.74 13.26 5.08
N ALA A 251 16.57 12.02 4.64
CA ALA A 251 16.85 10.79 5.42
C ALA A 251 18.28 10.25 5.21
N ASN A 252 19.14 11.00 4.52
CA ASN A 252 20.54 10.63 4.29
C ASN A 252 21.47 11.18 5.39
N ASP A 253 22.78 11.03 5.22
CA ASP A 253 23.80 11.36 6.22
C ASP A 253 23.74 12.82 6.71
N CYS A 254 23.04 13.71 5.99
CA CYS A 254 22.84 15.09 6.39
C CYS A 254 22.03 15.23 7.70
N MET A 255 21.25 14.21 8.08
CA MET A 255 20.52 14.15 9.35
C MET A 255 21.44 14.29 10.57
N SER A 256 22.67 13.77 10.48
CA SER A 256 23.67 13.87 11.54
C SER A 256 24.27 15.27 11.71
N ARG A 257 23.93 16.23 10.82
CA ARG A 257 24.52 17.57 10.74
C ARG A 257 26.05 17.56 10.76
N PRO A 258 26.71 16.88 9.80
CA PRO A 258 28.16 16.82 9.77
C PRO A 258 28.75 18.21 9.49
N THR A 259 29.93 18.50 10.05
CA THR A 259 30.59 19.80 9.89
C THR A 259 31.35 19.95 8.57
N SER A 260 31.59 18.85 7.87
CA SER A 260 32.31 18.77 6.59
C SER A 260 31.73 17.67 5.70
N GLY A 261 32.08 17.69 4.41
CA GLY A 261 31.70 16.64 3.46
C GLY A 261 30.49 16.98 2.58
N PHE A 262 30.14 16.04 1.72
CA PHE A 262 29.09 16.22 0.70
C PHE A 262 27.69 16.45 1.30
N PHE A 263 27.46 15.94 2.51
CA PHE A 263 26.19 16.03 3.25
C PHE A 263 26.21 17.06 4.39
N GLN A 264 27.14 18.02 4.37
CA GLN A 264 27.15 19.14 5.32
C GLN A 264 25.82 19.93 5.32
N LEU A 265 25.20 20.03 4.15
CA LEU A 265 23.88 20.64 3.95
C LEU A 265 22.95 19.59 3.30
N CYS A 266 21.64 19.78 3.46
CA CYS A 266 20.65 18.86 2.91
C CYS A 266 19.99 19.39 1.63
N PRO A 267 19.62 18.50 0.69
CA PRO A 267 19.94 17.06 0.67
C PRO A 267 21.43 16.78 0.42
N ASN A 268 22.18 17.75 -0.12
CA ASN A 268 23.64 17.75 -0.25
C ASN A 268 24.10 19.19 -0.54
N ILE A 269 25.40 19.44 -0.59
CA ILE A 269 25.98 20.77 -0.89
C ILE A 269 25.73 21.26 -2.33
N THR A 270 25.38 20.36 -3.25
CA THR A 270 25.12 20.69 -4.66
C THR A 270 23.67 21.05 -4.93
N ALA A 271 22.78 20.86 -3.96
CA ALA A 271 21.35 21.06 -4.12
C ALA A 271 20.98 22.55 -4.24
N PRO A 272 19.84 22.87 -4.88
CA PRO A 272 19.34 24.23 -4.94
C PRO A 272 18.95 24.74 -3.54
N ARG A 273 19.59 25.84 -3.11
CA ARG A 273 19.40 26.46 -1.78
C ARG A 273 19.56 25.44 -0.64
N PRO A 274 20.75 24.84 -0.47
CA PRO A 274 20.97 23.80 0.52
C PRO A 274 21.05 24.43 1.92
N LEU A 275 20.41 23.80 2.91
CA LEU A 275 20.32 24.28 4.29
C LEU A 275 20.69 23.17 5.27
N PRO A 276 21.08 23.48 6.51
CA PRO A 276 21.31 22.46 7.52
C PRO A 276 20.01 21.69 7.81
N TRP A 277 20.14 20.40 8.10
CA TRP A 277 19.00 19.56 8.48
C TRP A 277 18.20 20.20 9.62
N GLY A 278 16.87 20.19 9.58
CA GLY A 278 16.00 20.80 10.58
C GLY A 278 16.03 22.33 10.58
N SER A 279 16.40 22.98 9.47
CA SER A 279 16.25 24.43 9.31
C SER A 279 14.77 24.85 9.39
N ALA A 280 14.52 26.10 9.80
CA ALA A 280 13.16 26.62 9.93
C ALA A 280 12.42 26.62 8.59
N GLU A 281 13.14 26.82 7.49
CA GLU A 281 12.59 26.79 6.14
C GLU A 281 12.15 25.40 5.72
N PHE A 282 12.93 24.35 6.00
CA PHE A 282 12.54 22.98 5.71
C PHE A 282 11.33 22.55 6.55
N ILE A 283 11.35 22.85 7.85
CA ILE A 283 10.20 22.59 8.73
C ILE A 283 8.97 23.34 8.22
N GLY A 284 9.12 24.61 7.81
CA GLY A 284 8.05 25.43 7.26
C GLY A 284 7.48 24.90 5.94
N LEU A 285 8.32 24.40 5.04
CA LEU A 285 7.87 23.79 3.76
C LEU A 285 7.06 22.51 4.00
N GLY A 286 7.57 21.59 4.82
CA GLY A 286 6.81 20.37 5.13
C GLY A 286 5.54 20.68 5.94
N PHE A 287 5.58 21.67 6.84
CA PHE A 287 4.39 22.13 7.57
C PHE A 287 3.35 22.71 6.63
N LEU A 288 3.75 23.51 5.63
CA LEU A 288 2.85 24.03 4.62
C LEU A 288 2.14 22.90 3.87
N SER A 289 2.89 21.88 3.43
CA SER A 289 2.31 20.71 2.76
C SER A 289 1.33 19.97 3.66
N PHE A 290 1.70 19.68 4.90
CA PHE A 290 0.84 19.01 5.87
C PHE A 290 -0.43 19.84 6.18
N ALA A 291 -0.27 21.14 6.45
CA ALA A 291 -1.37 22.07 6.71
C ALA A 291 -2.32 22.17 5.51
N THR A 292 -1.78 22.14 4.28
CA THR A 292 -2.60 22.13 3.07
C THR A 292 -3.46 20.86 2.98
N ILE A 293 -2.95 19.69 3.37
CA ILE A 293 -3.75 18.47 3.45
C ILE A 293 -4.92 18.68 4.43
N MET A 294 -4.65 19.19 5.63
CA MET A 294 -5.67 19.45 6.66
C MET A 294 -6.72 20.45 6.19
N LEU A 295 -6.30 21.55 5.56
CA LEU A 295 -7.20 22.56 5.01
C LEU A 295 -8.06 22.00 3.86
N THR A 296 -7.47 21.13 3.03
CA THR A 296 -8.18 20.45 1.94
C THR A 296 -9.21 19.46 2.49
N GLU A 297 -8.91 18.76 3.57
CA GLU A 297 -9.86 17.85 4.20
C GLU A 297 -11.03 18.61 4.87
N LEU A 298 -10.73 19.76 5.46
CA LEU A 298 -11.72 20.61 6.12
C LEU A 298 -12.66 21.32 5.14
N PHE A 299 -12.13 21.93 4.08
CA PHE A 299 -12.89 22.80 3.17
C PHE A 299 -13.06 22.25 1.74
N GLY A 300 -12.34 21.20 1.38
CA GLY A 300 -12.33 20.66 0.03
C GLY A 300 -13.69 20.08 -0.39
N SER A 301 -13.88 20.02 -1.70
CA SER A 301 -14.96 19.23 -2.28
C SER A 301 -14.69 17.73 -2.09
N PRO A 302 -15.71 16.85 -2.22
CA PRO A 302 -15.48 15.40 -2.22
C PRO A 302 -14.41 14.97 -3.22
N PHE A 303 -14.26 15.70 -4.34
CA PHE A 303 -13.14 15.49 -5.26
C PHE A 303 -11.79 15.75 -4.59
N LEU A 304 -11.61 16.96 -4.05
CA LEU A 304 -10.36 17.43 -3.46
C LEU A 304 -9.96 16.66 -2.19
N LYS A 305 -10.92 16.24 -1.35
CA LYS A 305 -10.64 15.46 -0.14
C LYS A 305 -9.92 14.15 -0.46
N ASN A 306 -10.35 13.45 -1.50
CA ASN A 306 -9.70 12.19 -1.89
C ASN A 306 -8.31 12.38 -2.52
N ILE A 307 -8.00 13.59 -3.01
CA ILE A 307 -6.67 13.92 -3.55
C ILE A 307 -5.92 14.88 -2.64
N SER A 308 -6.31 15.00 -1.36
CA SER A 308 -5.78 15.99 -0.42
C SER A 308 -4.27 15.88 -0.25
N ILE A 309 -3.75 14.66 -0.26
CA ILE A 309 -2.31 14.34 -0.23
C ILE A 309 -1.58 14.93 -1.45
N VAL A 310 -2.10 14.74 -2.66
CA VAL A 310 -1.52 15.31 -3.89
C VAL A 310 -1.67 16.82 -3.94
N VAL A 311 -2.76 17.38 -3.42
CA VAL A 311 -2.94 18.84 -3.30
C VAL A 311 -1.90 19.43 -2.35
N GLY A 312 -1.64 18.79 -1.20
CA GLY A 312 -0.60 19.20 -0.26
C GLY A 312 0.81 19.14 -0.86
N LEU A 313 1.08 18.11 -1.66
CA LEU A 313 2.31 17.99 -2.44
C LEU A 313 2.42 19.13 -3.46
N ALA A 314 1.39 19.35 -4.28
CA ALA A 314 1.39 20.37 -5.33
C ALA A 314 1.59 21.78 -4.78
N VAL A 315 0.87 22.16 -3.71
CA VAL A 315 1.02 23.47 -3.07
C VAL A 315 2.42 23.64 -2.46
N GLY A 316 2.93 22.59 -1.79
CA GLY A 316 4.29 22.58 -1.27
C GLY A 316 5.33 22.81 -2.37
N CYS A 317 5.22 22.09 -3.49
CA CYS A 317 6.10 22.23 -4.65
C CYS A 317 6.01 23.61 -5.31
N ILE A 318 4.82 24.21 -5.41
CA ILE A 318 4.66 25.56 -5.96
C ILE A 318 5.40 26.58 -5.11
N VAL A 319 5.23 26.52 -3.79
CA VAL A 319 5.89 27.46 -2.88
C VAL A 319 7.39 27.21 -2.80
N SER A 320 7.82 25.94 -2.77
CA SER A 320 9.25 25.60 -2.77
C SER A 320 9.94 25.99 -4.07
N GLY A 321 9.27 25.84 -5.22
CA GLY A 321 9.74 26.31 -6.52
C GLY A 321 9.89 27.83 -6.57
N ALA A 322 8.90 28.57 -6.07
CA ALA A 322 8.98 30.03 -5.95
C ALA A 322 10.10 30.48 -4.99
N ALA A 323 10.38 29.69 -3.96
CA ALA A 323 11.45 29.93 -2.98
C ALA A 323 12.84 29.43 -3.42
N GLY A 324 12.95 28.83 -4.61
CA GLY A 324 14.22 28.41 -5.23
C GLY A 324 14.78 27.06 -4.77
N TYR A 325 13.94 26.15 -4.24
CA TYR A 325 14.36 24.82 -3.77
C TYR A 325 14.22 23.71 -4.83
N ILE A 326 13.75 24.03 -6.03
CA ILE A 326 13.55 23.05 -7.11
C ILE A 326 14.53 23.34 -8.24
N ASP A 327 15.29 22.31 -8.64
CA ASP A 327 16.08 22.31 -9.87
C ASP A 327 15.30 21.60 -10.99
N GLY A 328 15.28 22.21 -12.17
CA GLY A 328 14.60 21.67 -13.35
C GLY A 328 15.44 20.67 -14.15
N SER A 329 16.68 20.39 -13.73
CA SER A 329 17.59 19.46 -14.39
C SER A 329 16.96 18.08 -14.57
N SER A 330 16.44 17.46 -13.51
CA SER A 330 15.76 16.15 -13.56
C SER A 330 14.57 16.11 -14.51
N ILE A 331 13.84 17.22 -14.65
CA ILE A 331 12.72 17.35 -15.59
C ILE A 331 13.23 17.44 -17.03
N THR A 332 14.33 18.17 -17.27
CA THR A 332 14.88 18.36 -18.63
C THR A 332 15.60 17.12 -19.13
N THR A 333 16.34 16.40 -18.27
CA THR A 333 17.08 15.17 -18.61
C THR A 333 16.19 13.95 -18.74
N ALA A 334 15.08 13.86 -18.00
CA ALA A 334 14.18 12.72 -18.07
C ALA A 334 13.65 12.47 -19.50
N PRO A 335 13.56 11.21 -19.95
CA PRO A 335 13.03 10.91 -21.29
C PRO A 335 11.53 11.28 -21.39
N ALA A 336 11.09 11.65 -22.59
CA ALA A 336 9.68 11.96 -22.84
C ALA A 336 8.77 10.74 -22.66
N ILE A 337 9.24 9.58 -23.11
CA ILE A 337 8.56 8.30 -23.04
C ILE A 337 9.53 7.27 -22.46
N THR A 338 9.06 6.45 -21.52
CA THR A 338 9.82 5.33 -20.95
C THR A 338 8.93 4.10 -20.82
N PHE A 339 9.55 2.93 -20.67
CA PHE A 339 8.88 1.64 -20.58
C PHE A 339 9.53 0.77 -19.50
N LEU A 340 8.89 -0.34 -19.17
CA LEU A 340 9.51 -1.39 -18.36
C LEU A 340 10.80 -1.88 -19.05
N TRP A 341 11.79 -2.24 -18.24
CA TRP A 341 13.11 -2.72 -18.68
C TRP A 341 13.98 -1.76 -19.53
N VAL A 342 13.69 -0.45 -19.55
CA VAL A 342 14.65 0.54 -20.09
C VAL A 342 15.96 0.48 -19.31
N HIS A 343 15.88 0.45 -17.99
CA HIS A 343 16.97 0.06 -17.10
C HIS A 343 16.68 -1.32 -16.52
N THR A 344 17.74 -2.06 -16.18
CA THR A 344 17.62 -3.38 -15.55
C THR A 344 18.57 -3.48 -14.38
N PHE A 345 18.18 -4.28 -13.39
CA PHE A 345 19.01 -4.57 -12.23
C PHE A 345 19.49 -6.01 -12.29
N LYS A 346 20.70 -6.25 -11.81
CA LYS A 346 21.26 -7.59 -11.74
C LYS A 346 20.53 -8.41 -10.68
N ILE A 347 19.63 -9.29 -11.12
CA ILE A 347 18.88 -10.17 -10.23
C ILE A 347 19.88 -11.11 -9.52
N GLY A 348 19.88 -11.05 -8.20
CA GLY A 348 20.70 -11.87 -7.32
C GLY A 348 19.93 -12.29 -6.08
N VAL A 349 20.44 -13.28 -5.36
CA VAL A 349 19.86 -13.69 -4.07
C VAL A 349 20.83 -13.26 -2.98
N TYR A 350 20.30 -12.60 -1.95
CA TYR A 350 21.05 -12.32 -0.72
C TYR A 350 20.53 -13.25 0.37
N PRO A 351 21.29 -14.30 0.74
CA PRO A 351 20.83 -15.30 1.68
C PRO A 351 20.33 -14.74 3.03
N PRO A 352 20.98 -13.72 3.63
CA PRO A 352 20.48 -13.15 4.89
C PRO A 352 19.12 -12.45 4.78
N ALA A 353 18.69 -12.04 3.58
CA ALA A 353 17.38 -11.46 3.37
C ALA A 353 16.25 -12.49 3.20
N ILE A 354 16.54 -13.80 3.07
CA ILE A 354 15.50 -14.80 2.78
C ILE A 354 14.46 -14.85 3.91
N LEU A 355 14.88 -15.03 5.18
CA LEU A 355 13.93 -15.10 6.29
C LEU A 355 13.14 -13.80 6.50
N PRO A 356 13.77 -12.60 6.50
CA PRO A 356 13.04 -11.34 6.53
C PRO A 356 12.02 -11.20 5.39
N MET A 357 12.41 -11.53 4.15
CA MET A 357 11.52 -11.41 3.00
C MET A 357 10.37 -12.43 3.02
N LEU A 358 10.57 -13.64 3.54
CA LEU A 358 9.47 -14.58 3.79
C LEU A 358 8.48 -13.98 4.80
N ALA A 359 8.97 -13.33 5.85
CA ALA A 359 8.12 -12.67 6.82
C ALA A 359 7.38 -11.45 6.23
N VAL A 360 8.00 -10.70 5.32
CA VAL A 360 7.33 -9.67 4.51
C VAL A 360 6.19 -10.26 3.70
N TYR A 361 6.40 -11.38 3.00
CA TYR A 361 5.33 -12.02 2.22
C TYR A 361 4.18 -12.56 3.09
N VAL A 362 4.45 -13.00 4.31
CA VAL A 362 3.39 -13.31 5.29
C VAL A 362 2.62 -12.04 5.68
N SER A 363 3.34 -10.94 5.94
CA SER A 363 2.73 -9.65 6.27
C SER A 363 1.89 -9.09 5.11
N VAL A 364 2.37 -9.21 3.87
CA VAL A 364 1.68 -8.79 2.65
C VAL A 364 0.38 -9.59 2.48
N ALA A 365 0.43 -10.91 2.67
CA ALA A 365 -0.78 -11.74 2.64
C ALA A 365 -1.80 -11.32 3.70
N MET A 366 -1.34 -10.98 4.91
CA MET A 366 -2.19 -10.49 6.00
C MET A 366 -2.81 -9.12 5.71
N GLU A 367 -2.02 -8.20 5.17
CA GLU A 367 -2.45 -6.88 4.72
C GLU A 367 -3.53 -7.02 3.63
N ALA A 368 -3.28 -7.87 2.63
CA ALA A 368 -4.23 -8.16 1.56
C ALA A 368 -5.57 -8.72 2.09
N ILE A 369 -5.55 -9.65 3.06
CA ILE A 369 -6.78 -10.17 3.68
C ILE A 369 -7.58 -9.04 4.33
N GLY A 370 -6.93 -8.18 5.10
CA GLY A 370 -7.55 -7.03 5.76
C GLY A 370 -8.14 -6.05 4.75
N ASP A 371 -7.39 -5.70 3.72
CA ASP A 371 -7.81 -4.73 2.72
C ASP A 371 -8.91 -5.25 1.79
N ILE A 372 -8.91 -6.54 1.46
CA ILE A 372 -10.03 -7.17 0.74
C ILE A 372 -11.30 -7.12 1.59
N THR A 373 -11.19 -7.38 2.89
CA THR A 373 -12.32 -7.32 3.83
C THR A 373 -12.88 -5.90 3.91
N ALA A 374 -12.01 -4.90 4.12
CA ALA A 374 -12.40 -3.50 4.14
C ALA A 374 -12.98 -3.05 2.79
N SER A 375 -12.41 -3.50 1.67
CA SER A 375 -12.91 -3.21 0.33
C SER A 375 -14.30 -3.80 0.09
N ALA A 376 -14.56 -5.02 0.59
CA ALA A 376 -15.86 -5.66 0.54
C ALA A 376 -16.92 -4.88 1.34
N GLU A 377 -16.57 -4.45 2.55
CA GLU A 377 -17.43 -3.65 3.42
C GLU A 377 -17.82 -2.30 2.78
N VAL A 378 -16.83 -1.51 2.33
CA VAL A 378 -17.10 -0.21 1.69
C VAL A 378 -17.81 -0.36 0.35
N SER A 379 -17.63 -1.50 -0.33
CA SER A 379 -18.34 -1.84 -1.57
C SER A 379 -19.73 -2.43 -1.33
N ARG A 380 -20.17 -2.59 -0.07
CA ARG A 380 -21.47 -3.16 0.33
C ARG A 380 -21.71 -4.55 -0.26
N VAL A 381 -20.69 -5.39 -0.27
CA VAL A 381 -20.79 -6.81 -0.62
C VAL A 381 -20.56 -7.68 0.62
N ALA A 382 -20.84 -8.97 0.50
CA ALA A 382 -20.67 -9.91 1.61
C ALA A 382 -19.22 -9.94 2.12
N VAL A 383 -19.09 -9.89 3.45
CA VAL A 383 -17.82 -10.00 4.20
C VAL A 383 -17.67 -11.36 4.87
N ASP A 384 -18.55 -12.30 4.54
CA ASP A 384 -18.50 -13.68 4.98
C ASP A 384 -19.09 -14.61 3.91
N GLY A 385 -18.87 -15.92 4.08
CA GLY A 385 -19.33 -16.98 3.19
C GLY A 385 -18.32 -17.35 2.09
N LEU A 386 -18.68 -18.38 1.32
CA LEU A 386 -17.79 -18.99 0.32
C LEU A 386 -17.36 -18.03 -0.79
N GLU A 387 -18.24 -17.10 -1.21
CA GLU A 387 -17.86 -16.11 -2.22
C GLU A 387 -16.78 -15.17 -1.68
N PHE A 388 -16.92 -14.71 -0.43
CA PHE A 388 -15.96 -13.83 0.20
C PHE A 388 -14.60 -14.54 0.41
N ASP A 389 -14.63 -15.78 0.91
CA ASP A 389 -13.42 -16.59 1.06
C ASP A 389 -12.70 -16.80 -0.28
N SER A 390 -13.44 -16.99 -1.39
CA SER A 390 -12.86 -17.08 -2.74
C SER A 390 -12.19 -15.78 -3.20
N ARG A 391 -12.71 -14.61 -2.76
CA ARG A 391 -12.13 -13.30 -3.08
C ARG A 391 -10.84 -13.07 -2.30
N ILE A 392 -10.80 -13.53 -1.04
CA ILE A 392 -9.58 -13.51 -0.23
C ILE A 392 -8.52 -14.40 -0.88
N GLN A 393 -8.83 -15.66 -1.14
CA GLN A 393 -7.87 -16.60 -1.74
C GLN A 393 -7.38 -16.10 -3.10
N GLY A 394 -8.28 -15.63 -3.97
CA GLY A 394 -7.88 -15.10 -5.26
C GLY A 394 -7.12 -13.78 -5.18
N GLY A 395 -7.40 -12.96 -4.17
CA GLY A 395 -6.65 -11.74 -3.89
C GLY A 395 -5.23 -12.02 -3.42
N VAL A 396 -5.05 -12.89 -2.42
CA VAL A 396 -3.72 -13.29 -1.92
C VAL A 396 -2.91 -14.02 -3.00
N LEU A 397 -3.56 -14.87 -3.80
CA LEU A 397 -2.90 -15.53 -4.94
C LEU A 397 -2.38 -14.52 -5.96
N SER A 398 -3.21 -13.52 -6.28
CA SER A 398 -2.86 -12.45 -7.21
C SER A 398 -1.82 -11.50 -6.64
N ASP A 399 -1.76 -11.34 -5.32
CA ASP A 399 -0.70 -10.60 -4.62
C ASP A 399 0.64 -11.32 -4.71
N GLY A 400 0.67 -12.63 -4.40
CA GLY A 400 1.89 -13.44 -4.50
C GLY A 400 2.42 -13.56 -5.94
N ILE A 401 1.54 -13.82 -6.91
CA ILE A 401 1.92 -13.80 -8.35
C ILE A 401 2.32 -12.38 -8.77
N GLY A 402 1.63 -11.37 -8.25
CA GLY A 402 1.94 -9.97 -8.44
C GLY A 402 3.34 -9.63 -7.95
N GLY A 403 3.74 -10.08 -6.77
CA GLY A 403 5.08 -9.92 -6.20
C GLY A 403 6.17 -10.63 -7.01
N PHE A 404 5.87 -11.79 -7.60
CA PHE A 404 6.78 -12.45 -8.54
C PHE A 404 6.95 -11.61 -9.81
N ILE A 405 5.85 -11.22 -10.45
CA ILE A 405 5.88 -10.46 -11.71
C ILE A 405 6.43 -9.05 -11.51
N SER A 406 6.12 -8.39 -10.39
CA SER A 406 6.60 -7.05 -10.08
C SER A 406 8.12 -7.04 -10.00
N ALA A 407 8.72 -8.05 -9.37
CA ALA A 407 10.17 -8.14 -9.27
C ALA A 407 10.83 -8.31 -10.65
N LEU A 408 10.18 -9.05 -11.57
CA LEU A 408 10.60 -9.07 -12.98
C LEU A 408 10.44 -7.71 -13.66
N PHE A 409 9.43 -6.92 -13.29
CA PHE A 409 9.24 -5.54 -13.75
C PHE A 409 10.19 -4.54 -13.09
N THR A 410 11.16 -5.00 -12.28
CA THR A 410 12.08 -4.21 -11.45
C THR A 410 11.42 -3.44 -10.31
N VAL A 411 10.22 -3.87 -9.90
CA VAL A 411 9.44 -3.30 -8.81
C VAL A 411 9.41 -4.27 -7.64
N THR A 412 9.74 -3.79 -6.45
CA THR A 412 9.65 -4.55 -5.21
C THR A 412 8.24 -5.11 -4.93
N PRO A 413 8.09 -6.07 -4.02
CA PRO A 413 6.80 -6.71 -3.73
C PRO A 413 5.66 -5.72 -3.53
N LEU A 414 4.54 -6.01 -4.19
CA LEU A 414 3.33 -5.23 -4.13
C LEU A 414 2.35 -5.84 -3.13
N SER A 415 1.50 -5.00 -2.55
CA SER A 415 0.27 -5.42 -1.88
C SER A 415 -0.91 -4.53 -2.26
N ILE A 416 -2.11 -4.92 -1.83
CA ILE A 416 -3.32 -4.12 -1.97
C ILE A 416 -3.18 -2.85 -1.14
N PHE A 417 -3.58 -1.71 -1.71
CA PHE A 417 -3.43 -0.40 -1.09
C PHE A 417 -4.72 0.03 -0.38
N ALA A 418 -4.73 0.01 0.96
CA ALA A 418 -5.86 0.42 1.81
C ALA A 418 -6.48 1.80 1.48
N GLN A 419 -5.72 2.73 0.89
CA GLN A 419 -6.19 4.09 0.58
C GLN A 419 -7.36 4.08 -0.41
N ASN A 420 -7.46 3.07 -1.28
CA ASN A 420 -8.58 2.90 -2.20
C ASN A 420 -9.94 2.86 -1.46
N ASN A 421 -9.98 2.25 -0.28
CA ASN A 421 -11.18 2.05 0.52
C ASN A 421 -11.72 3.38 1.04
N GLY A 422 -10.82 4.29 1.42
CA GLY A 422 -11.16 5.67 1.79
C GLY A 422 -11.83 6.42 0.64
N VAL A 423 -11.28 6.31 -0.57
CA VAL A 423 -11.87 6.94 -1.77
C VAL A 423 -13.25 6.37 -2.08
N ILE A 424 -13.45 5.06 -1.98
CA ILE A 424 -14.77 4.43 -2.21
C ILE A 424 -15.77 4.90 -1.15
N ALA A 425 -15.37 4.97 0.12
CA ALA A 425 -16.24 5.41 1.21
C ALA A 425 -16.74 6.85 1.02
N ILE A 426 -15.89 7.75 0.52
CA ILE A 426 -16.22 9.17 0.30
C ILE A 426 -17.00 9.36 -1.00
N THR A 427 -16.54 8.78 -2.12
CA THR A 427 -17.18 8.93 -3.44
C THR A 427 -18.47 8.12 -3.59
N ARG A 428 -18.65 7.08 -2.76
CA ARG A 428 -19.73 6.08 -2.90
C ARG A 428 -19.70 5.39 -4.26
N CYS A 429 -18.51 5.22 -4.85
CA CYS A 429 -18.34 4.58 -6.14
C CYS A 429 -17.42 3.37 -6.01
N ALA A 430 -18.00 2.17 -6.00
CA ALA A 430 -17.27 0.90 -5.97
C ALA A 430 -17.13 0.28 -7.38
N ASN A 431 -17.38 1.03 -8.44
CA ASN A 431 -17.45 0.48 -9.79
C ASN A 431 -16.09 0.06 -10.39
N ARG A 432 -16.00 -1.18 -10.88
CA ARG A 432 -14.76 -1.72 -11.48
C ARG A 432 -14.27 -0.93 -12.70
N SER A 433 -15.17 -0.26 -13.43
CA SER A 433 -14.78 0.57 -14.57
C SER A 433 -13.97 1.79 -14.14
N ALA A 434 -14.28 2.38 -12.99
CA ALA A 434 -13.48 3.46 -12.41
C ALA A 434 -12.08 2.95 -12.03
N GLY A 435 -12.00 1.76 -11.42
CA GLY A 435 -10.73 1.09 -11.13
C GLY A 435 -9.88 0.81 -12.39
N ARG A 436 -10.50 0.39 -13.49
CA ARG A 436 -9.81 0.20 -14.78
C ARG A 436 -9.27 1.51 -15.36
N TRP A 437 -10.03 2.60 -15.28
CA TRP A 437 -9.54 3.94 -15.68
C TRP A 437 -8.40 4.42 -14.77
N CYS A 438 -8.45 4.12 -13.48
CA CYS A 438 -7.34 4.37 -12.57
C CYS A 438 -6.06 3.66 -13.05
N CYS A 439 -6.15 2.36 -13.36
CA CYS A 439 -5.01 1.60 -13.89
C CYS A 439 -4.47 2.19 -15.19
N PHE A 440 -5.36 2.62 -16.10
CA PHE A 440 -4.97 3.30 -17.33
C PHE A 440 -4.17 4.58 -17.04
N PHE A 441 -4.62 5.42 -16.10
CA PHE A 441 -3.89 6.64 -15.73
C PHE A 441 -2.55 6.34 -15.06
N LEU A 442 -2.45 5.31 -14.21
CA LEU A 442 -1.17 4.92 -13.61
C LEU A 442 -0.16 4.48 -14.67
N ILE A 443 -0.58 3.64 -15.62
CA ILE A 443 0.26 3.22 -16.76
C ILE A 443 0.66 4.44 -17.59
N LEU A 444 -0.30 5.34 -17.89
CA LEU A 444 -0.03 6.57 -18.63
C LEU A 444 1.00 7.45 -17.92
N PHE A 445 0.85 7.65 -16.61
CA PHE A 445 1.79 8.45 -15.82
C PHE A 445 3.19 7.84 -15.80
N GLY A 446 3.30 6.52 -15.72
CA GLY A 446 4.60 5.85 -15.75
C GLY A 446 5.25 5.86 -17.13
N VAL A 447 4.48 5.76 -18.22
CA VAL A 447 4.99 5.84 -19.60
C VAL A 447 5.50 7.26 -19.92
N LEU A 448 4.87 8.29 -19.38
CA LEU A 448 5.29 9.69 -19.55
C LEU A 448 6.48 10.01 -18.62
N GLY A 449 7.70 9.66 -19.04
CA GLY A 449 8.91 9.77 -18.20
C GLY A 449 9.20 11.17 -17.62
N LYS A 450 8.72 12.24 -18.27
CA LYS A 450 8.80 13.61 -17.72
C LYS A 450 8.04 13.76 -16.39
N ILE A 451 6.98 13.01 -16.18
CA ILE A 451 6.22 13.02 -14.92
C ILE A 451 7.09 12.49 -13.78
N SER A 452 7.89 11.44 -14.03
CA SER A 452 8.85 10.92 -13.04
C SER A 452 9.94 11.94 -12.70
N GLY A 453 10.44 12.68 -13.70
CA GLY A 453 11.37 13.80 -13.46
C GLY A 453 10.77 14.90 -12.58
N VAL A 454 9.48 15.21 -12.76
CA VAL A 454 8.76 16.16 -11.88
C VAL A 454 8.68 15.66 -10.45
N PHE A 455 8.45 14.35 -10.24
CA PHE A 455 8.41 13.79 -8.89
C PHE A 455 9.78 13.77 -8.20
N LEU A 456 10.88 13.57 -8.94
CA LEU A 456 12.23 13.70 -8.38
C LEU A 456 12.61 15.13 -8.04
N ALA A 457 12.06 16.10 -8.76
CA ALA A 457 12.29 17.52 -8.48
C ALA A 457 11.61 18.00 -7.18
N ILE A 458 10.83 17.14 -6.52
CA ILE A 458 10.15 17.46 -5.26
C ILE A 458 11.18 17.55 -4.13
N PRO A 459 11.26 18.68 -3.40
CA PRO A 459 12.17 18.79 -2.26
C PRO A 459 11.78 17.82 -1.14
N ASN A 460 12.78 17.20 -0.52
CA ASN A 460 12.60 16.29 0.63
C ASN A 460 11.68 16.86 1.72
N PRO A 461 11.76 18.15 2.13
CA PRO A 461 10.86 18.69 3.15
C PRO A 461 9.37 18.64 2.78
N VAL A 462 9.06 18.92 1.51
CA VAL A 462 7.69 18.87 0.97
C VAL A 462 7.20 17.42 0.96
N LEU A 463 8.04 16.51 0.44
CA LEU A 463 7.74 15.08 0.44
C LEU A 463 7.52 14.57 1.87
N GLY A 464 8.40 14.94 2.81
CA GLY A 464 8.35 14.56 4.22
C GLY A 464 7.06 15.01 4.93
N GLY A 465 6.59 16.23 4.68
CA GLY A 465 5.30 16.68 5.23
C GLY A 465 4.11 15.83 4.76
N VAL A 466 4.12 15.44 3.48
CA VAL A 466 3.07 14.61 2.88
C VAL A 466 3.17 13.14 3.31
N THR A 467 4.37 12.56 3.28
CA THR A 467 4.61 11.16 3.65
C THR A 467 4.42 10.92 5.15
N THR A 468 4.72 11.90 5.99
CA THR A 468 4.40 11.83 7.44
C THR A 468 2.90 11.62 7.66
N PHE A 469 2.05 12.37 6.95
CA PHE A 469 0.60 12.16 7.02
C PHE A 469 0.19 10.81 6.42
N LEU A 470 0.77 10.42 5.29
CA LEU A 470 0.51 9.14 4.65
C LEU A 470 0.79 7.95 5.60
N PHE A 471 1.96 7.92 6.23
CA PHE A 471 2.33 6.84 7.15
C PHE A 471 1.51 6.87 8.45
N ALA A 472 1.17 8.07 8.97
CA ALA A 472 0.23 8.19 10.08
C ALA A 472 -1.18 7.65 9.75
N SER A 473 -1.63 7.84 8.50
CA SER A 473 -2.89 7.27 8.01
C SER A 473 -2.83 5.73 7.92
N VAL A 474 -1.69 5.15 7.52
CA VAL A 474 -1.46 3.70 7.56
C VAL A 474 -1.54 3.18 9.00
N ALA A 475 -0.83 3.80 9.94
CA ALA A 475 -0.88 3.42 11.36
C ALA A 475 -2.32 3.50 11.90
N THR A 476 -3.06 4.56 11.56
CA THR A 476 -4.46 4.74 11.96
C THR A 476 -5.37 3.66 11.37
N SER A 477 -5.09 3.19 10.14
CA SER A 477 -5.82 2.08 9.52
C SER A 477 -5.57 0.77 10.27
N GLY A 478 -4.34 0.54 10.74
CA GLY A 478 -4.03 -0.58 11.64
C GLY A 478 -4.80 -0.52 12.96
N ILE A 479 -4.92 0.68 13.57
CA ILE A 479 -5.74 0.89 14.78
C ILE A 479 -7.21 0.54 14.51
N ARG A 480 -7.74 0.92 13.33
CA ARG A 480 -9.11 0.52 12.93
C ARG A 480 -9.26 -0.99 12.82
N VAL A 481 -8.26 -1.70 12.30
CA VAL A 481 -8.28 -3.17 12.25
C VAL A 481 -8.26 -3.77 13.67
N LEU A 482 -7.46 -3.22 14.58
CA LEU A 482 -7.46 -3.62 15.98
C LEU A 482 -8.82 -3.40 16.66
N ALA A 483 -9.57 -2.38 16.24
CA ALA A 483 -10.89 -2.05 16.77
C ALA A 483 -12.00 -3.07 16.44
N TYR A 484 -11.75 -4.04 15.55
CA TYR A 484 -12.66 -5.18 15.36
C TYR A 484 -12.62 -6.20 16.51
N ASN A 485 -11.60 -6.15 17.39
CA ASN A 485 -11.52 -7.04 18.54
C ASN A 485 -12.32 -6.48 19.73
N THR A 486 -12.84 -7.37 20.58
CA THR A 486 -13.54 -7.02 21.83
C THR A 486 -12.61 -6.53 22.95
N PHE A 487 -11.28 -6.61 22.74
CA PHE A 487 -10.23 -6.22 23.71
C PHE A 487 -10.40 -6.90 25.07
N THR A 488 -10.51 -8.23 25.08
CA THR A 488 -10.53 -9.05 26.30
C THR A 488 -9.25 -8.86 27.14
N ARG A 489 -9.21 -9.47 28.34
CA ARG A 489 -7.97 -9.47 29.13
C ARG A 489 -6.84 -10.15 28.35
N ARG A 490 -7.12 -11.29 27.73
CA ARG A 490 -6.19 -11.99 26.84
C ARG A 490 -5.69 -11.09 25.71
N ASP A 491 -6.58 -10.46 24.95
CA ASP A 491 -6.18 -9.70 23.75
C ASP A 491 -5.32 -8.49 24.10
N ARG A 492 -5.67 -7.79 25.19
CA ARG A 492 -4.85 -6.68 25.71
C ARG A 492 -3.46 -7.14 26.13
N PHE A 493 -3.35 -8.33 26.72
CA PHE A 493 -2.05 -8.91 27.08
C PHE A 493 -1.22 -9.26 25.84
N VAL A 494 -1.82 -9.94 24.85
CA VAL A 494 -1.17 -10.26 23.56
C VAL A 494 -0.67 -9.00 22.89
N LEU A 495 -1.53 -7.99 22.77
CA LEU A 495 -1.21 -6.70 22.15
C LEU A 495 -0.10 -5.97 22.88
N ALA A 496 -0.19 -5.86 24.21
CA ALA A 496 0.82 -5.16 25.02
C ALA A 496 2.20 -5.83 24.90
N ALA A 497 2.25 -7.17 24.96
CA ALA A 497 3.48 -7.91 24.83
C ALA A 497 4.07 -7.80 23.41
N ALA A 498 3.25 -7.90 22.36
CA ALA A 498 3.70 -7.72 20.98
C ALA A 498 4.23 -6.31 20.71
N LEU A 499 3.49 -5.27 21.11
CA LEU A 499 3.90 -3.88 20.96
C LEU A 499 5.16 -3.55 21.78
N SER A 500 5.43 -4.25 22.89
CA SER A 500 6.65 -4.02 23.68
C SER A 500 7.92 -4.30 22.87
N PHE A 501 7.92 -5.34 22.04
CA PHE A 501 9.06 -5.63 21.14
C PHE A 501 9.11 -4.66 19.97
N GLY A 502 7.97 -4.36 19.34
CA GLY A 502 7.92 -3.42 18.22
C GLY A 502 8.33 -1.99 18.61
N PHE A 503 7.76 -1.44 19.68
CA PHE A 503 8.16 -0.13 20.19
C PHE A 503 9.56 -0.13 20.80
N GLY A 504 9.97 -1.23 21.43
CA GLY A 504 11.32 -1.36 21.98
C GLY A 504 12.38 -1.14 20.90
N ASP A 505 12.25 -1.84 19.77
CA ASP A 505 13.13 -1.67 18.62
C ASP A 505 12.97 -0.29 17.96
N LEU A 506 11.73 0.18 17.75
CA LEU A 506 11.47 1.50 17.16
C LEU A 506 12.12 2.66 17.95
N LEU A 507 12.15 2.55 19.29
CA LEU A 507 12.71 3.57 20.17
C LEU A 507 14.21 3.39 20.43
N VAL A 508 14.74 2.16 20.29
CA VAL A 508 16.16 1.83 20.48
C VAL A 508 16.63 0.86 19.37
N PRO A 509 16.84 1.36 18.13
CA PRO A 509 17.09 0.49 16.97
C PRO A 509 18.38 -0.36 17.07
N THR A 510 19.36 0.11 17.84
CA THR A 510 20.67 -0.55 17.96
C THR A 510 20.71 -1.66 19.01
N ILE A 511 19.59 -1.96 19.67
CA ILE A 511 19.53 -2.90 20.79
C ILE A 511 19.99 -4.32 20.42
N PHE A 512 19.82 -4.73 19.16
CA PHE A 512 20.14 -6.07 18.67
C PHE A 512 21.46 -6.17 17.88
N GLU A 513 22.19 -5.07 17.68
CA GLU A 513 23.41 -5.06 16.86
C GLU A 513 24.49 -6.01 17.41
N HIS A 514 24.63 -6.08 18.73
CA HIS A 514 25.67 -6.85 19.42
C HIS A 514 25.18 -8.23 19.91
N LEU A 515 24.03 -8.71 19.41
CA LEU A 515 23.38 -9.93 19.92
C LEU A 515 24.27 -11.18 19.78
N PHE A 516 25.10 -11.23 18.74
CA PHE A 516 25.91 -12.41 18.39
C PHE A 516 27.43 -12.19 18.53
N ASP A 517 27.87 -11.08 19.14
CA ASP A 517 29.30 -10.75 19.33
C ASP A 517 30.08 -11.81 20.12
N GLY A 518 29.38 -12.61 20.93
CA GLY A 518 29.98 -13.70 21.71
C GLY A 518 30.35 -14.94 20.89
N VAL A 519 30.06 -14.98 19.59
CA VAL A 519 30.39 -16.11 18.71
C VAL A 519 31.62 -15.79 17.87
N ASP A 520 32.77 -16.34 18.28
CA ASP A 520 34.03 -16.16 17.54
C ASP A 520 34.05 -16.99 16.23
N ASN A 521 34.44 -16.33 15.12
CA ASN A 521 34.64 -16.95 13.79
C ASN A 521 33.48 -17.82 13.26
N PRO A 522 32.25 -17.30 13.15
CA PRO A 522 31.16 -18.03 12.53
C PRO A 522 31.47 -18.36 11.07
N ASN A 523 31.03 -19.54 10.60
CA ASN A 523 31.10 -19.85 9.18
C ASN A 523 30.14 -18.93 8.40
N LYS A 524 30.34 -18.80 7.08
CA LYS A 524 29.52 -17.90 6.24
C LYS A 524 28.01 -18.16 6.33
N GLY A 525 27.60 -19.42 6.48
CA GLY A 525 26.18 -19.78 6.58
C GLY A 525 25.56 -19.39 7.92
N LEU A 526 26.32 -19.57 9.01
CA LEU A 526 25.91 -19.19 10.36
C LEU A 526 25.90 -17.67 10.53
N GLN A 527 26.89 -16.96 9.98
CA GLN A 527 26.88 -15.51 9.93
C GLN A 527 25.63 -15.01 9.21
N GLY A 528 25.33 -15.56 8.03
CA GLY A 528 24.13 -15.17 7.30
C GLY A 528 22.82 -15.46 8.05
N LEU A 529 22.78 -16.51 8.88
CA LEU A 529 21.63 -16.78 9.76
C LEU A 529 21.55 -15.75 10.90
N PHE A 530 22.67 -15.38 11.51
CA PHE A 530 22.72 -14.32 12.51
C PHE A 530 22.26 -12.99 11.92
N ASP A 531 22.76 -12.61 10.75
CA ASP A 531 22.34 -11.42 10.03
C ASP A 531 20.83 -11.46 9.72
N SER A 532 20.29 -12.60 9.28
CA SER A 532 18.83 -12.78 9.09
C SER A 532 18.03 -12.53 10.37
N ILE A 533 18.50 -13.08 11.50
CA ILE A 533 17.81 -12.93 12.79
C ILE A 533 17.88 -11.47 13.24
N THR A 534 19.05 -10.82 13.10
CA THR A 534 19.23 -9.41 13.42
C THR A 534 18.31 -8.54 12.57
N ILE A 535 18.22 -8.76 11.25
CA ILE A 535 17.30 -8.02 10.38
C ILE A 535 15.84 -8.17 10.85
N ILE A 536 15.41 -9.37 11.22
CA ILE A 536 14.04 -9.61 11.72
C ILE A 536 13.78 -8.85 13.03
N LEU A 537 14.74 -8.90 13.97
CA LEU A 537 14.60 -8.27 15.28
C LEU A 537 14.71 -6.74 15.21
N SER A 538 15.56 -6.22 14.32
CA SER A 538 15.73 -4.80 14.00
C SER A 538 14.67 -4.26 13.02
N THR A 539 13.61 -5.03 12.78
CA THR A 539 12.45 -4.58 12.01
C THR A 539 11.23 -4.56 12.94
N PRO A 540 10.74 -3.38 13.37
CA PRO A 540 9.78 -3.25 14.47
C PRO A 540 8.50 -4.07 14.29
N PHE A 541 7.95 -4.07 13.07
CA PHE A 541 6.69 -4.77 12.79
C PHE A 541 6.86 -6.29 12.70
N LEU A 542 8.03 -6.79 12.28
CA LEU A 542 8.33 -8.22 12.23
C LEU A 542 8.47 -8.77 13.66
N ALA A 543 9.24 -8.09 14.50
CA ALA A 543 9.39 -8.45 15.91
C ALA A 543 8.02 -8.47 16.63
N ALA A 544 7.21 -7.41 16.46
CA ALA A 544 5.87 -7.35 17.03
C ALA A 544 4.93 -8.43 16.47
N GLY A 545 4.96 -8.66 15.16
CA GLY A 545 4.11 -9.65 14.48
C GLY A 545 4.40 -11.07 14.93
N ILE A 546 5.68 -11.46 15.00
CA ILE A 546 6.10 -12.78 15.50
C ILE A 546 5.61 -12.98 16.94
N MET A 547 5.81 -11.99 17.81
CA MET A 547 5.35 -12.06 19.19
C MET A 547 3.82 -12.16 19.30
N ALA A 548 3.08 -11.39 18.49
CA ALA A 548 1.63 -11.46 18.45
C ALA A 548 1.13 -12.85 18.00
N VAL A 549 1.74 -13.44 16.96
CA VAL A 549 1.39 -14.80 16.47
C VAL A 549 1.69 -15.84 17.55
N VAL A 550 2.90 -15.82 18.11
CA VAL A 550 3.31 -16.80 19.14
C VAL A 550 2.39 -16.74 20.34
N LEU A 551 2.08 -15.54 20.86
CA LEU A 551 1.19 -15.38 22.01
C LEU A 551 -0.25 -15.73 21.67
N ASN A 552 -0.74 -15.39 20.48
CA ASN A 552 -2.08 -15.77 20.05
C ASN A 552 -2.25 -17.31 19.97
N LEU A 553 -1.22 -18.03 19.53
CA LEU A 553 -1.26 -19.49 19.41
C LEU A 553 -1.02 -20.23 20.74
N THR A 554 -0.27 -19.61 21.67
CA THR A 554 0.10 -20.25 22.95
C THR A 554 -0.88 -19.93 24.07
N LEU A 555 -1.48 -18.74 24.08
CA LEU A 555 -2.43 -18.35 25.13
C LEU A 555 -3.82 -18.93 24.83
N PRO A 556 -4.42 -19.66 25.80
CA PRO A 556 -5.75 -20.24 25.62
C PRO A 556 -6.77 -19.13 25.36
N GLN A 557 -7.74 -19.39 24.48
CA GLN A 557 -8.83 -18.46 24.22
C GLN A 557 -9.73 -18.35 25.46
N GLU A 558 -9.99 -17.12 25.92
CA GLU A 558 -11.05 -16.85 26.88
C GLU A 558 -12.35 -16.89 26.08
N PHE A 559 -13.24 -17.85 26.34
CA PHE A 559 -14.58 -17.83 25.76
C PHE A 559 -15.38 -16.76 26.50
N ASP A 560 -15.76 -15.68 25.81
CA ASP A 560 -16.72 -14.73 26.35
C ASP A 560 -18.08 -15.43 26.45
N GLU A 561 -18.65 -15.51 27.66
CA GLU A 561 -19.95 -16.14 27.96
C GLU A 561 -21.15 -15.51 27.19
N HIS A 562 -20.90 -14.49 26.34
CA HIS A 562 -21.91 -13.76 25.57
C HIS A 562 -22.00 -14.14 24.09
N GLU A 563 -21.11 -14.99 23.55
CA GLU A 563 -21.16 -15.42 22.13
C GLU A 563 -21.71 -16.84 21.92
N GLY A 564 -21.94 -17.61 23.00
CA GLY A 564 -22.43 -18.99 22.95
C GLY A 564 -23.89 -19.20 22.51
N GLU A 565 -24.57 -18.19 21.95
CA GLU A 565 -25.92 -18.37 21.38
C GLU A 565 -25.94 -18.35 19.84
N HIS A 566 -24.81 -18.14 19.16
CA HIS A 566 -24.78 -18.09 17.68
C HIS A 566 -23.88 -19.12 16.98
N ASP A 567 -22.92 -19.74 17.65
CA ASP A 567 -22.01 -20.71 17.02
C ASP A 567 -22.44 -22.19 17.19
N ASP A 568 -23.36 -22.50 18.13
CA ASP A 568 -23.80 -23.89 18.38
C ASP A 568 -24.67 -24.48 17.25
N ASP A 569 -25.21 -23.65 16.34
CA ASP A 569 -26.03 -24.13 15.21
C ASP A 569 -25.19 -24.66 14.02
N ASP A 570 -23.92 -24.28 13.89
CA ASP A 570 -23.08 -24.65 12.73
C ASP A 570 -22.29 -25.97 12.95
N ASP A 571 -21.88 -26.28 14.18
CA ASP A 571 -21.18 -27.54 14.50
C ASP A 571 -22.16 -28.74 14.58
N ASP A 572 -23.42 -28.52 15.00
CA ASP A 572 -24.46 -29.56 14.99
C ASP A 572 -24.96 -29.89 13.57
N ALA A 573 -24.86 -28.94 12.63
CA ALA A 573 -25.20 -29.16 11.22
C ALA A 573 -24.18 -30.06 10.50
N GLU A 574 -22.89 -29.92 10.81
CA GLU A 574 -21.81 -30.74 10.22
C GLU A 574 -21.86 -32.19 10.74
N LEU A 575 -22.23 -32.40 12.01
CA LEU A 575 -22.46 -33.73 12.59
C LEU A 575 -23.72 -34.40 12.01
N ALA A 576 -24.81 -33.65 11.80
CA ALA A 576 -26.04 -34.16 11.21
C ALA A 576 -25.89 -34.55 9.72
N GLU A 577 -25.09 -33.82 8.94
CA GLU A 577 -24.82 -34.16 7.54
C GLU A 577 -23.95 -35.42 7.40
N VAL A 578 -22.96 -35.61 8.28
CA VAL A 578 -22.09 -36.80 8.30
C VAL A 578 -22.86 -38.06 8.75
N GLU A 579 -23.79 -37.94 9.69
CA GLU A 579 -24.65 -39.06 10.09
C GLU A 579 -25.70 -39.42 9.02
N SER A 580 -26.26 -38.44 8.31
CA SER A 580 -27.23 -38.72 7.24
C SER A 580 -26.61 -39.43 6.02
N GLN A 581 -25.32 -39.20 5.75
CA GLN A 581 -24.59 -39.88 4.67
C GLN A 581 -24.20 -41.32 5.04
N LYS A 582 -23.90 -41.59 6.32
CA LYS A 582 -23.68 -42.97 6.80
C LYS A 582 -24.94 -43.82 6.74
N HIS A 583 -26.12 -43.25 6.96
CA HIS A 583 -27.35 -44.03 6.97
C HIS A 583 -27.88 -44.40 5.56
N LYS A 584 -27.38 -43.77 4.49
CA LYS A 584 -27.72 -44.07 3.10
C LYS A 584 -26.78 -45.08 2.42
N SER A 585 -25.77 -45.59 3.12
CA SER A 585 -24.76 -46.52 2.57
C SER A 585 -24.61 -47.83 3.37
N GLY A 586 -25.57 -48.15 4.24
CA GLY A 586 -25.64 -49.40 5.01
C GLY A 586 -26.87 -50.23 4.68
#